data_AF-A0A6G9AQD3-F1
#
_entry.id   AF-A0A6G9AQD3-F1
#
_cell.length_a   1.000
_cell.length_b   1.000
_cell.length_c   1.000
_cell.angle_alpha   90.00
_cell.angle_beta   90.00
_cell.angle_gamma   90.00
#
_symmetry.space_group_name_H-M   'P 1'
#
loop_
_entity.id
_entity.type
_entity.pdbx_description
1 polymer ?
#
loop_
_entity_poly.entity_id
_entity_poly.type
_entity_poly.pdbx_seq_one_letter_code
_entity_poly.pdbx_strand_id
1 'polypeptide(L)'
;MVKFFSRFWVKQFVYLITSGLVVLFILLLPENSAWLNGPIQHFYDQHQKLGQKTDRQSRERAAYGNAYTYTMLIKQQCKPTDYFLIPPQRYLIRNAYRQGAADGFVWIYPSVLYYHLGKAVHLLEMTGPDTLLQRATHTLWVQNNRVILFALSSQNRLSVLSEFRKYDPRFFAYTPSQARQYYYSRK
;
A
#
# COMPACT_ATOMS: atom_id res chain seq x y z
N MET A 1 -17.80 -11.38 -72.47
CA MET A 1 -17.43 -10.10 -71.84
C MET A 1 -17.43 -10.13 -70.29
N VAL A 2 -18.19 -11.02 -69.64
CA VAL A 2 -18.32 -11.09 -68.15
C VAL A 2 -17.05 -11.62 -67.43
N LYS A 3 -16.30 -12.56 -68.02
CA LYS A 3 -15.08 -13.14 -67.41
C LYS A 3 -13.89 -12.16 -67.32
N PHE A 4 -13.86 -11.12 -68.15
CA PHE A 4 -12.73 -10.16 -68.18
C PHE A 4 -12.84 -9.16 -67.02
N PHE A 5 -14.04 -8.63 -66.75
CA PHE A 5 -14.31 -7.76 -65.62
C PHE A 5 -14.06 -8.47 -64.27
N SER A 6 -14.49 -9.73 -64.13
CA SER A 6 -14.22 -10.52 -62.93
C SER A 6 -12.72 -10.68 -62.64
N ARG A 7 -11.90 -10.95 -63.67
CA ARG A 7 -10.45 -11.07 -63.51
C ARG A 7 -9.75 -9.74 -63.21
N PHE A 8 -10.27 -8.62 -63.71
CA PHE A 8 -9.73 -7.28 -63.42
C PHE A 8 -9.92 -6.92 -61.95
N TRP A 9 -11.15 -7.07 -61.41
CA TRP A 9 -11.44 -6.76 -60.01
C TRP A 9 -10.72 -7.67 -59.02
N VAL A 10 -10.57 -8.96 -59.35
CA VAL A 10 -9.76 -9.89 -58.55
C VAL A 10 -8.30 -9.44 -58.48
N LYS A 11 -7.71 -9.00 -59.60
CA LYS A 11 -6.33 -8.45 -59.60
C LYS A 11 -6.22 -7.20 -58.74
N GLN A 12 -7.17 -6.27 -58.84
CA GLN A 12 -7.17 -5.05 -58.02
C GLN A 12 -7.29 -5.37 -56.52
N PHE A 13 -8.12 -6.35 -56.16
CA PHE A 13 -8.27 -6.79 -54.78
C PHE A 13 -6.99 -7.46 -54.26
N VAL A 14 -6.35 -8.29 -55.08
CA VAL A 14 -5.05 -8.88 -54.74
C VAL A 14 -4.01 -7.78 -54.53
N TYR A 15 -3.89 -6.80 -55.43
CA TYR A 15 -2.97 -5.68 -55.29
C TYR A 15 -3.22 -4.84 -54.03
N LEU A 16 -4.49 -4.64 -53.65
CA LEU A 16 -4.86 -3.93 -52.43
C LEU A 16 -4.45 -4.71 -51.18
N ILE A 17 -4.65 -6.03 -51.18
CA ILE A 17 -4.25 -6.89 -50.07
C ILE A 17 -2.71 -6.95 -49.96
N THR A 18 -1.98 -7.15 -51.07
CA THR A 18 -0.52 -7.16 -51.01
C THR A 18 0.05 -5.82 -50.63
N SER A 19 -0.49 -4.70 -51.12
CA SER A 19 -0.02 -3.37 -50.71
C SER A 19 -0.30 -3.10 -49.22
N GLY A 20 -1.48 -3.47 -48.72
CA GLY A 20 -1.81 -3.40 -47.30
C GLY A 20 -0.89 -4.27 -46.43
N LEU A 21 -0.59 -5.49 -46.87
CA LEU A 21 0.34 -6.41 -46.18
C LEU A 21 1.78 -5.88 -46.17
N VAL A 22 2.24 -5.28 -47.27
CA VAL A 22 3.58 -4.67 -47.34
C VAL A 22 3.69 -3.50 -46.35
N VAL A 23 2.68 -2.62 -46.29
CA VAL A 23 2.65 -1.52 -45.31
C VAL A 23 2.65 -2.06 -43.88
N LEU A 24 1.85 -3.09 -43.60
CA LEU A 24 1.78 -3.70 -42.27
C LEU A 24 3.12 -4.35 -41.88
N PHE A 25 3.80 -4.99 -42.83
CA PHE A 25 5.13 -5.59 -42.61
C PHE A 25 6.20 -4.51 -42.33
N ILE A 26 6.16 -3.38 -43.05
CA ILE A 26 7.04 -2.24 -42.80
C ILE A 26 6.80 -1.65 -41.40
N LEU A 27 5.55 -1.55 -40.96
CA LEU A 27 5.19 -1.05 -39.62
C LEU A 27 5.63 -2.01 -38.50
N LEU A 28 5.61 -3.33 -38.76
CA LEU A 28 6.04 -4.36 -37.81
C LEU A 28 7.56 -4.51 -37.72
N LEU A 29 8.35 -3.84 -38.56
CA LEU A 29 9.80 -3.83 -38.42
C LEU A 29 10.17 -3.28 -37.03
N PRO A 30 11.17 -3.88 -36.36
CA PRO A 30 11.51 -3.55 -34.97
C PRO A 30 11.89 -2.07 -34.79
N GLU A 31 12.57 -1.44 -35.75
CA GLU A 31 12.91 0.00 -35.68
C GLU A 31 11.68 0.90 -35.81
N ASN A 32 10.76 0.57 -36.73
CA ASN A 32 9.56 1.37 -36.97
C ASN A 32 8.53 1.23 -35.83
N SER A 33 8.36 0.01 -35.32
CA SER A 33 7.53 -0.24 -34.15
C SER A 33 8.11 0.40 -32.89
N ALA A 34 9.44 0.39 -32.70
CA ALA A 34 10.09 1.11 -31.61
C ALA A 34 9.96 2.63 -31.75
N TRP A 35 10.06 3.18 -32.97
CA TRP A 35 9.86 4.59 -33.25
C TRP A 35 8.42 5.05 -33.04
N LEU A 36 7.43 4.19 -33.33
CA LEU A 36 6.01 4.48 -33.06
C LEU A 36 5.68 4.34 -31.57
N ASN A 37 6.14 3.27 -30.93
CA ASN A 37 5.82 2.98 -29.54
C ASN A 37 6.60 3.85 -28.56
N GLY A 38 7.81 4.27 -28.88
CA GLY A 38 8.66 5.08 -28.00
C GLY A 38 8.01 6.40 -27.57
N PRO A 39 7.59 7.27 -28.50
CA PRO A 39 6.91 8.53 -28.18
C PRO A 39 5.56 8.33 -27.49
N ILE A 40 4.80 7.31 -27.90
CA ILE A 40 3.50 6.97 -27.28
C ILE A 40 3.72 6.54 -25.83
N GLN A 41 4.67 5.64 -25.58
CA GLN A 41 5.04 5.21 -24.24
C GLN A 41 5.56 6.40 -23.42
N HIS A 42 6.40 7.25 -24.01
CA HIS A 42 6.95 8.43 -23.35
C HIS A 42 5.86 9.46 -22.99
N PHE A 43 4.82 9.61 -23.82
CA PHE A 43 3.64 10.42 -23.53
C PHE A 43 2.85 9.84 -22.35
N TYR A 44 2.56 8.54 -22.37
CA TYR A 44 1.83 7.89 -21.27
C TYR A 44 2.62 7.93 -19.95
N ASP A 45 3.93 7.70 -20.00
CA ASP A 45 4.80 7.79 -18.82
C ASP A 45 4.86 9.22 -18.27
N GLN A 46 4.90 10.24 -19.14
CA GLN A 46 4.84 11.63 -18.70
C GLN A 46 3.48 12.00 -18.13
N HIS A 47 2.39 11.56 -18.77
CA HIS A 47 1.04 11.78 -18.27
C HIS A 47 0.83 11.12 -16.90
N GLN A 48 1.33 9.89 -16.71
CA GLN A 48 1.31 9.19 -15.43
C GLN A 48 2.15 9.92 -14.37
N LYS A 49 3.36 10.37 -14.71
CA LYS A 49 4.21 11.16 -13.80
C LYS A 49 3.58 12.50 -13.43
N LEU A 50 2.92 13.16 -14.38
CA LEU A 50 2.17 14.40 -14.14
C LEU A 50 0.98 14.14 -13.21
N GLY A 51 0.19 13.10 -13.47
CA GLY A 51 -0.92 12.68 -12.60
C GLY A 51 -0.48 12.40 -11.16
N GLN A 52 0.67 11.73 -10.98
CA GLN A 52 1.26 11.49 -9.66
C GLN A 52 1.70 12.79 -8.95
N LYS A 53 2.06 13.83 -9.70
CA LYS A 53 2.51 15.13 -9.15
C LYS A 53 1.37 16.11 -8.90
N THR A 54 0.28 16.03 -9.67
CA THR A 54 -0.85 16.96 -9.56
C THR A 54 -1.92 16.47 -8.59
N ASP A 55 -2.15 15.15 -8.51
CA ASP A 55 -3.14 14.60 -7.58
C ASP A 55 -2.57 14.52 -6.14
N ARG A 56 -3.28 15.16 -5.21
CA ARG A 56 -2.90 15.17 -3.79
C ARG A 56 -2.85 13.76 -3.20
N GLN A 57 -3.81 12.91 -3.52
CA GLN A 57 -3.85 11.54 -3.00
C GLN A 57 -2.67 10.71 -3.51
N SER A 58 -2.34 10.83 -4.80
CA SER A 58 -1.19 10.18 -5.41
C SER A 58 0.14 10.65 -4.81
N ARG A 59 0.29 11.96 -4.52
CA ARG A 59 1.47 12.49 -3.81
C ARG A 59 1.58 11.95 -2.39
N GLU A 60 0.48 11.97 -1.64
CA GLU A 60 0.45 11.46 -0.26
C GLU A 60 0.73 9.95 -0.22
N ARG A 61 0.20 9.19 -1.18
CA ARG A 61 0.48 7.75 -1.34
C ARG A 61 1.94 7.48 -1.67
N ALA A 62 2.54 8.25 -2.57
CA ALA A 62 3.95 8.12 -2.94
C ALA A 62 4.89 8.54 -1.80
N ALA A 63 4.55 9.59 -1.05
CA ALA A 63 5.36 10.11 0.05
C ALA A 63 5.30 9.25 1.32
N TYR A 64 4.10 8.74 1.67
CA TYR A 64 3.86 8.08 2.96
C TYR A 64 3.63 6.56 2.84
N GLY A 65 3.57 6.01 1.63
CA GLY A 65 3.54 4.57 1.35
C GLY A 65 2.47 3.83 2.16
N ASN A 66 2.89 2.83 2.94
CA ASN A 66 1.98 2.01 3.75
C ASN A 66 1.21 2.82 4.80
N ALA A 67 1.78 3.90 5.34
CA ALA A 67 1.09 4.74 6.30
C ALA A 67 -0.09 5.49 5.69
N TYR A 68 -0.02 5.83 4.40
CA TYR A 68 -1.16 6.37 3.66
C TYR A 68 -2.31 5.35 3.59
N THR A 69 -1.99 4.10 3.26
CA THR A 69 -2.97 3.01 3.23
C THR A 69 -3.67 2.83 4.58
N TYR A 70 -2.91 2.83 5.67
CA TYR A 70 -3.45 2.67 7.02
C TYR A 70 -4.34 3.85 7.44
N THR A 71 -3.89 5.08 7.19
CA THR A 71 -4.66 6.29 7.53
C THR A 71 -5.94 6.39 6.71
N MET A 72 -5.92 5.98 5.43
CA MET A 72 -7.11 5.92 4.59
C MET A 72 -8.09 4.86 5.05
N LEU A 73 -7.63 3.65 5.40
CA LEU A 73 -8.48 2.59 5.95
C LEU A 73 -9.22 3.06 7.21
N ILE A 74 -8.51 3.71 8.13
CA ILE A 74 -9.11 4.27 9.35
C ILE A 74 -10.13 5.36 9.01
N LYS A 75 -9.80 6.30 8.12
CA LYS A 75 -10.72 7.39 7.74
C LYS A 75 -11.99 6.91 7.04
N GLN A 76 -11.92 5.82 6.29
CA GLN A 76 -13.07 5.27 5.56
C GLN A 76 -14.04 4.51 6.46
N GLN A 77 -13.55 3.89 7.53
CA GLN A 77 -14.32 2.92 8.30
C GLN A 77 -14.59 3.35 9.74
N CYS A 78 -13.75 4.22 10.32
CA CYS A 78 -13.92 4.73 11.67
C CYS A 78 -14.61 6.10 11.68
N LYS A 79 -15.36 6.36 12.76
CA LYS A 79 -16.01 7.65 13.04
C LYS A 79 -15.16 8.47 14.02
N PRO A 80 -15.33 9.80 14.07
CA PRO A 80 -14.66 10.65 15.06
C PRO A 80 -14.89 10.24 16.52
N THR A 81 -16.01 9.57 16.81
CA THR A 81 -16.35 9.05 18.14
C THR A 81 -15.66 7.73 18.48
N ASP A 82 -15.00 7.09 17.51
CA ASP A 82 -14.29 5.83 17.71
C ASP A 82 -12.95 6.05 18.41
N TYR A 83 -12.61 5.07 19.25
CA TYR A 83 -11.35 5.01 19.94
C TYR A 83 -10.49 3.95 19.28
N PHE A 84 -9.43 4.41 18.61
CA PHE A 84 -8.53 3.57 17.85
C PHE A 84 -7.30 3.21 18.68
N LEU A 85 -7.14 1.93 18.99
CA LEU A 85 -6.04 1.41 19.80
C LEU A 85 -4.77 1.28 18.95
N ILE A 86 -3.69 1.91 19.42
CA ILE A 86 -2.35 1.83 18.83
C ILE A 86 -1.37 1.09 19.77
N PRO A 87 -0.38 0.38 19.20
CA PRO A 87 0.65 -0.28 19.99
C PRO A 87 1.51 0.71 20.80
N PRO A 88 2.23 0.24 21.84
CA PRO A 88 3.07 1.10 22.67
C PRO A 88 4.23 1.72 21.86
N GLN A 89 4.44 3.03 22.02
CA GLN A 89 5.29 3.82 21.11
C GLN A 89 6.80 3.67 21.36
N ARG A 90 7.19 3.27 22.59
CA ARG A 90 8.58 3.32 23.08
C ARG A 90 9.57 2.40 22.35
N TYR A 91 9.11 1.53 21.42
CA TYR A 91 9.96 0.56 20.70
C TYR A 91 10.21 0.83 19.22
N LEU A 92 9.66 1.90 18.65
CA LEU A 92 9.81 2.18 17.20
C LEU A 92 11.26 2.50 16.77
N ILE A 93 12.18 2.64 17.73
CA ILE A 93 13.61 2.84 17.50
C ILE A 93 14.36 1.50 17.28
N ARG A 94 13.79 0.35 17.70
CA ARG A 94 14.56 -0.91 17.78
C ARG A 94 14.11 -2.08 16.89
N ASN A 95 12.84 -2.17 16.50
CA ASN A 95 12.32 -3.34 15.78
C ASN A 95 11.37 -2.98 14.61
N ALA A 96 11.57 -1.84 13.94
CA ALA A 96 10.68 -1.37 12.88
C ALA A 96 10.60 -2.28 11.62
N TYR A 97 11.27 -3.44 11.59
CA TYR A 97 11.38 -4.24 10.37
C TYR A 97 11.13 -5.74 10.48
N ARG A 98 10.93 -6.33 11.67
CA ARG A 98 10.67 -7.76 11.78
C ARG A 98 9.80 -8.10 12.99
N GLN A 99 8.47 -8.10 12.83
CA GLN A 99 7.53 -9.05 13.45
C GLN A 99 6.08 -8.61 13.22
N GLY A 100 5.37 -9.42 12.44
CA GLY A 100 4.02 -9.20 11.92
C GLY A 100 3.88 -9.79 10.51
N ALA A 101 4.75 -10.72 10.12
CA ALA A 101 4.91 -11.16 8.72
C ALA A 101 3.81 -12.13 8.26
N ALA A 102 3.02 -12.68 9.19
CA ALA A 102 1.91 -13.58 8.89
C ALA A 102 0.61 -13.16 9.60
N ASP A 103 0.65 -13.08 10.94
CA ASP A 103 -0.48 -12.68 11.79
C ASP A 103 0.01 -11.86 13.00
N GLY A 104 -0.77 -10.87 13.46
CA GLY A 104 -0.43 -10.04 14.62
C GLY A 104 -0.86 -8.58 14.46
N PHE A 105 -0.16 -7.64 15.08
CA PHE A 105 -0.51 -6.22 14.98
C PHE A 105 0.38 -5.47 14.00
N VAL A 106 -0.13 -4.35 13.48
CA VAL A 106 0.61 -3.53 12.53
C VAL A 106 1.50 -2.55 13.28
N TRP A 107 2.81 -2.61 13.02
CA TRP A 107 3.75 -1.58 13.47
C TRP A 107 3.57 -0.33 12.62
N ILE A 108 3.09 0.75 13.23
CA ILE A 108 2.90 2.04 12.57
C ILE A 108 3.50 3.12 13.46
N TYR A 109 4.21 4.06 12.85
CA TYR A 109 4.68 5.25 13.55
C TYR A 109 3.48 6.13 13.93
N PRO A 110 3.22 6.33 15.24
CA PRO A 110 2.11 7.13 15.72
C PRO A 110 2.19 8.56 15.24
N SER A 111 3.39 9.14 15.14
CA SER A 111 3.59 10.50 14.63
C SER A 111 2.93 10.72 13.26
N VAL A 112 3.02 9.70 12.39
CA VAL A 112 2.39 9.71 11.06
C VAL A 112 0.86 9.58 11.20
N LEU A 113 0.38 8.72 12.09
CA LEU A 113 -1.06 8.59 12.38
C LEU A 113 -1.65 9.87 12.98
N TYR A 114 -1.04 10.46 14.02
CA TYR A 114 -1.47 11.71 14.65
C TYR A 114 -1.52 12.85 13.65
N TYR A 115 -0.51 12.96 12.80
CA TYR A 115 -0.44 14.02 11.78
C TYR A 115 -1.54 13.87 10.71
N HIS A 116 -1.78 12.65 10.22
CA HIS A 116 -2.71 12.44 9.10
C HIS A 116 -4.16 12.14 9.50
N LEU A 117 -4.40 11.60 10.69
CA LEU A 117 -5.75 11.29 11.17
C LEU A 117 -6.47 12.53 11.71
N GLY A 118 -5.75 13.52 12.26
CA GLY A 118 -6.37 14.73 12.79
C GLY A 118 -7.47 14.41 13.81
N LYS A 119 -8.71 14.83 13.50
CA LYS A 119 -9.92 14.55 14.32
C LYS A 119 -10.73 13.32 13.86
N ALA A 120 -10.19 12.50 12.96
CA ALA A 120 -10.93 11.37 12.38
C ALA A 120 -11.25 10.27 13.40
N VAL A 121 -10.40 10.09 14.42
CA VAL A 121 -10.57 9.12 15.52
C VAL A 121 -9.81 9.58 16.76
N HIS A 122 -10.19 9.07 17.94
CA HIS A 122 -9.42 9.21 19.17
C HIS A 122 -8.34 8.12 19.27
N LEU A 123 -7.07 8.49 19.22
CA LEU A 123 -5.97 7.53 19.34
C LEU A 123 -5.72 7.17 20.81
N LEU A 124 -5.84 5.90 21.14
CA LEU A 124 -5.53 5.34 22.46
C LEU A 124 -4.22 4.57 22.40
N GLU A 125 -3.23 5.04 23.12
CA GLU A 125 -1.98 4.30 23.28
C GLU A 125 -2.13 3.21 24.35
N MET A 126 -1.57 2.03 24.07
CA MET A 126 -1.57 0.89 24.99
C MET A 126 -0.92 1.18 26.35
N THR A 127 -0.07 2.20 26.46
CA THR A 127 0.55 2.61 27.72
C THR A 127 -0.43 3.32 28.67
N GLY A 128 -1.63 3.66 28.20
CA GLY A 128 -2.69 4.26 29.01
C GLY A 128 -3.27 3.34 30.09
N PRO A 129 -4.09 3.90 31.01
CA PRO A 129 -4.79 3.11 32.03
C PRO A 129 -5.82 2.16 31.41
N ASP A 130 -5.98 0.98 32.01
CA ASP A 130 -6.88 -0.08 31.51
C ASP A 130 -8.32 0.39 31.32
N THR A 131 -8.79 1.32 32.16
CA THR A 131 -10.13 1.93 32.06
C THR A 131 -10.33 2.70 30.75
N LEU A 132 -9.28 3.32 30.21
CA LEU A 132 -9.31 3.96 28.90
C LEU A 132 -9.17 2.93 27.78
N LEU A 133 -8.32 1.91 27.94
CA LEU A 133 -8.14 0.85 26.93
C LEU A 133 -9.42 0.05 26.67
N GLN A 134 -10.30 -0.10 27.66
CA GLN A 134 -11.61 -0.73 27.49
C GLN A 134 -12.53 0.01 26.52
N ARG A 135 -12.28 1.31 26.27
CA ARG A 135 -13.06 2.12 25.32
C ARG A 135 -12.67 1.88 23.86
N ALA A 136 -11.56 1.18 23.61
CA ALA A 136 -11.08 0.92 22.26
C ALA A 136 -12.12 0.15 21.44
N THR A 137 -12.47 0.72 20.27
CA THR A 137 -13.43 0.15 19.33
C THR A 137 -12.75 -0.52 18.14
N HIS A 138 -11.57 -0.05 17.73
CA HIS A 138 -10.85 -0.59 16.57
C HIS A 138 -9.34 -0.64 16.80
N THR A 139 -8.67 -1.51 16.05
CA THR A 139 -7.22 -1.51 15.87
C THR A 139 -6.85 -1.98 14.47
N LEU A 140 -5.57 -1.88 14.10
CA LEU A 140 -5.06 -2.47 12.86
C LEU A 140 -4.37 -3.79 13.17
N TRP A 141 -4.76 -4.81 12.41
CA TRP A 141 -4.27 -6.18 12.57
C TRP A 141 -3.73 -6.71 11.24
N VAL A 142 -2.70 -7.52 11.30
CA VAL A 142 -2.24 -8.34 10.18
C VAL A 142 -2.89 -9.71 10.33
N GLN A 143 -3.61 -10.13 9.31
CA GLN A 143 -4.14 -11.48 9.20
C GLN A 143 -3.82 -12.03 7.81
N ASN A 144 -3.22 -13.21 7.72
CA ASN A 144 -2.81 -13.82 6.44
C ASN A 144 -1.99 -12.85 5.55
N ASN A 145 -0.97 -12.20 6.12
CA ASN A 145 -0.12 -11.19 5.46
C ASN A 145 -0.87 -9.93 4.96
N ARG A 146 -2.13 -9.74 5.33
CA ARG A 146 -2.94 -8.57 4.93
C ARG A 146 -3.28 -7.72 6.13
N VAL A 147 -3.14 -6.42 5.97
CA VAL A 147 -3.58 -5.45 6.99
C VAL A 147 -5.08 -5.27 6.89
N ILE A 148 -5.77 -5.47 8.00
CA ILE A 148 -7.20 -5.30 8.15
C ILE A 148 -7.51 -4.35 9.31
N LEU A 149 -8.62 -3.64 9.20
CA LEU A 149 -9.22 -2.97 10.35
C LEU A 149 -9.94 -4.02 11.19
N PHE A 150 -9.55 -4.14 12.45
CA PHE A 150 -10.09 -5.13 13.37
C PHE A 150 -10.95 -4.45 14.42
N ALA A 151 -12.25 -4.77 14.43
CA ALA A 151 -13.20 -4.27 15.41
C ALA A 151 -13.04 -5.02 16.74
N LEU A 152 -12.97 -4.26 17.84
CA LEU A 152 -12.77 -4.78 19.19
C LEU A 152 -14.13 -4.99 19.87
N SER A 153 -14.49 -6.25 20.04
CA SER A 153 -15.64 -6.71 20.80
C SER A 153 -15.24 -7.12 22.22
N SER A 154 -16.21 -7.33 23.10
CA SER A 154 -15.96 -7.87 24.46
C SER A 154 -15.24 -9.22 24.45
N GLN A 155 -15.41 -10.02 23.40
CA GLN A 155 -14.84 -11.36 23.27
C GLN A 155 -13.37 -11.34 22.85
N ASN A 156 -13.00 -10.47 21.90
CA ASN A 156 -11.64 -10.44 21.34
C ASN A 156 -10.72 -9.42 22.02
N ARG A 157 -11.27 -8.41 22.70
CA ARG A 157 -10.49 -7.29 23.25
C ARG A 157 -9.41 -7.75 24.21
N LEU A 158 -9.71 -8.68 25.11
CA LEU A 158 -8.72 -9.21 26.06
C LEU A 158 -7.55 -9.88 25.36
N SER A 159 -7.81 -10.64 24.28
CA SER A 159 -6.77 -11.29 23.48
C SER A 159 -5.91 -10.28 22.72
N VAL A 160 -6.52 -9.21 22.19
CA VAL A 160 -5.79 -8.15 21.49
C VAL A 160 -4.92 -7.37 22.48
N LEU A 161 -5.49 -6.99 23.63
CA LEU A 161 -4.76 -6.29 24.68
C LEU A 161 -3.63 -7.15 25.26
N SER A 162 -3.83 -8.46 25.43
CA SER A 162 -2.78 -9.37 25.88
C SER A 162 -1.66 -9.51 24.84
N GLU A 163 -1.99 -9.58 23.55
CA GLU A 163 -0.99 -9.57 22.49
C GLU A 163 -0.19 -8.26 22.53
N PHE A 164 -0.84 -7.10 22.61
CA PHE A 164 -0.15 -5.82 22.68
C PHE A 164 0.76 -5.71 23.92
N ARG A 165 0.33 -6.28 25.06
CA ARG A 165 1.12 -6.34 26.31
C ARG A 165 2.37 -7.20 26.21
N LYS A 166 2.44 -8.19 25.32
CA LYS A 166 3.69 -8.94 25.07
C LYS A 166 4.83 -8.00 24.65
N TYR A 167 4.48 -6.85 24.10
CA TYR A 167 5.40 -5.83 23.60
C TYR A 167 5.43 -4.57 24.48
N ASP A 168 4.64 -4.52 25.57
CA ASP A 168 4.66 -3.43 26.56
C ASP A 168 5.80 -3.64 27.57
N PRO A 169 6.84 -2.78 27.60
CA PRO A 169 8.01 -2.97 28.44
C PRO A 169 7.83 -2.54 29.89
N ARG A 170 6.62 -2.54 30.46
CA ARG A 170 6.48 -2.43 31.93
C ARG A 170 7.37 -3.46 32.66
N PHE A 171 7.86 -4.50 31.96
CA PHE A 171 8.76 -5.53 32.47
C PHE A 171 10.24 -5.47 32.04
N PHE A 172 10.67 -4.77 30.99
CA PHE A 172 12.11 -4.68 30.64
C PHE A 172 12.44 -3.43 29.82
N ALA A 173 12.68 -2.31 30.52
CA ALA A 173 13.49 -1.25 29.96
C ALA A 173 14.94 -1.75 29.92
N TYR A 174 15.38 -2.31 28.80
CA TYR A 174 16.81 -2.59 28.63
C TYR A 174 17.58 -1.27 28.75
N THR A 175 18.51 -1.21 29.69
CA THR A 175 19.49 -0.13 29.72
C THR A 175 20.28 -0.12 28.41
N PRO A 176 20.88 1.02 27.99
CA PRO A 176 21.71 1.07 26.79
C PRO A 176 22.81 -0.01 26.72
N SER A 177 23.30 -0.49 27.87
CA SER A 177 24.27 -1.59 27.97
C SER A 177 23.64 -2.96 27.70
N GLN A 178 22.51 -3.29 28.33
CA GLN A 178 21.79 -4.55 28.07
C GLN A 178 21.31 -4.62 26.62
N ALA A 179 20.90 -3.48 26.10
CA ALA A 179 20.59 -3.25 24.71
C ALA A 179 21.75 -3.64 23.79
N ARG A 180 22.97 -3.22 24.11
CA ARG A 180 24.18 -3.49 23.34
C ARG A 180 24.57 -4.98 23.43
N GLN A 181 24.52 -5.56 24.62
CA GLN A 181 24.81 -7.00 24.82
C GLN A 181 23.89 -7.91 24.01
N TYR A 182 22.58 -7.63 23.99
CA TYR A 182 21.64 -8.41 23.18
C TYR A 182 21.91 -8.33 21.66
N TYR A 183 22.38 -7.18 21.17
CA TYR A 183 22.75 -7.03 19.76
C TYR A 183 23.97 -7.89 19.40
N TYR A 184 24.94 -7.99 20.30
CA TYR A 184 26.16 -8.76 20.09
C TYR A 184 26.03 -10.25 20.44
N SER A 185 25.02 -10.67 21.22
CA SER A 185 24.79 -12.08 21.53
C SER A 185 24.05 -12.87 20.45
N ARG A 186 23.51 -12.17 19.43
CA ARG A 186 22.81 -12.76 18.27
C ARG A 186 23.61 -12.70 16.96
N LYS A 187 24.85 -12.20 17.01
CA LYS A 187 25.84 -12.32 15.94
C LYS A 187 26.81 -13.44 16.31
#